data_AF-A0A1X1B8U7-F1
#
_entry.id   AF-A0A1X1B8U7-F1
#
_cell.length_a   1.000
_cell.length_b   1.000
_cell.length_c   1.000
_cell.angle_alpha   90.00
_cell.angle_beta   90.00
_cell.angle_gamma   90.00
#
_symmetry.space_group_name_H-M   'P 1'
#
loop_
_entity.id
_entity.type
_entity.pdbx_description
1 polymer ?
#
loop_
_entity_poly.entity_id
_entity_poly.type
_entity_poly.pdbx_seq_one_letter_code
_entity_poly.pdbx_strand_id
1 'polypeptide(L)' 'MGGEIAVAPPSRFELVQRISPAPDVVVAQIRRQASLADGADDPEGFSEMTMYVLVKHDDRWWLAAGQNTPVSDVLPGR' A
#
# COMPACT_ATOMS: atom_id res chain seq x y z
N MET A 1 -8.30 27.71 13.17
CA MET A 1 -7.20 26.74 13.34
C MET A 1 -6.94 26.12 11.98
N GLY A 2 -6.16 26.80 11.13
CA GLY A 2 -5.81 26.30 9.79
C GLY A 2 -4.47 25.59 9.88
N GLY A 3 -4.48 24.26 9.97
CA GLY A 3 -3.27 23.47 9.85
C GLY A 3 -2.93 23.33 8.37
N GLU A 4 -1.69 23.65 8.01
CA GLU A 4 -1.15 23.38 6.68
C GLU A 4 -1.28 21.88 6.40
N ILE A 5 -1.98 21.49 5.33
CA ILE A 5 -2.13 20.08 4.96
C ILE A 5 -0.78 19.65 4.38
N ALA A 6 0.03 18.97 5.19
CA ALA A 6 1.28 18.39 4.73
C ALA A 6 0.98 17.36 3.62
N VAL A 7 1.51 17.62 2.43
CA VAL A 7 1.46 16.67 1.31
C VAL A 7 2.40 15.52 1.64
N ALA A 8 1.92 14.28 1.46
CA ALA A 8 2.76 13.11 1.66
C ALA A 8 3.96 13.12 0.69
N PRO A 9 5.14 12.65 1.13
CA PRO A 9 6.30 12.53 0.24
C PRO A 9 6.01 11.64 -0.99
N PRO A 10 6.71 11.85 -2.12
CA PRO A 10 6.50 11.07 -3.33
C PRO A 10 6.67 9.56 -3.10
N SER A 11 5.88 8.75 -3.81
CA SER A 11 5.95 7.30 -3.75
C SER A 11 5.45 6.69 -5.05
N ARG A 12 5.98 5.53 -5.42
CA ARG A 12 5.49 4.67 -6.49
C ARG A 12 4.65 3.54 -5.90
N PHE A 13 3.50 3.27 -6.51
CA PHE A 13 2.60 2.20 -6.10
C PHE A 13 2.50 1.14 -7.19
N GLU A 14 2.72 -0.12 -6.82
CA GLU A 14 2.75 -1.23 -7.76
C GLU A 14 1.89 -2.38 -7.23
N LEU A 15 1.00 -2.92 -8.08
CA LEU A 15 0.30 -4.17 -7.79
C LEU A 15 1.30 -5.32 -7.95
N VAL A 16 1.71 -5.92 -6.84
CA VAL A 16 2.68 -7.00 -6.82
C VAL A 16 2.01 -8.35 -7.10
N GLN A 17 0.87 -8.59 -6.47
CA GLN A 17 0.12 -9.83 -6.65
C GLN A 17 -1.37 -9.55 -6.50
N ARG A 18 -2.19 -10.31 -7.24
CA ARG A 18 -3.61 -10.45 -6.96
C ARG A 18 -4.04 -11.90 -7.09
N ILE A 19 -5.00 -12.29 -6.28
CA ILE A 19 -5.76 -13.54 -6.44
C ILE A 19 -7.24 -13.25 -6.27
N SER A 20 -8.09 -14.08 -6.88
CA SER A 20 -9.54 -14.01 -6.74
C SER A 20 -10.05 -15.35 -6.18
N PRO A 21 -10.11 -15.51 -4.85
CA PRO A 21 -10.56 -16.77 -4.23
C PRO A 21 -12.03 -17.10 -4.53
N ALA A 22 -12.83 -16.10 -4.88
CA ALA A 22 -14.22 -16.22 -5.31
C ALA A 22 -14.53 -15.10 -6.34
N PRO A 23 -15.62 -15.19 -7.13
CA PRO A 23 -15.96 -14.18 -8.14
C PRO A 23 -16.04 -12.74 -7.59
N ASP A 24 -16.54 -12.60 -6.36
CA ASP A 24 -16.79 -11.32 -5.71
C ASP A 24 -15.76 -10.99 -4.62
N VAL A 25 -14.60 -11.66 -4.62
CA VAL A 25 -13.52 -11.41 -3.67
C VAL A 25 -12.18 -11.30 -4.39
N VAL A 26 -11.45 -10.22 -4.13
CA VAL A 26 -10.06 -10.03 -4.58
C VAL A 26 -9.16 -9.80 -3.38
N VAL A 27 -8.04 -10.51 -3.32
CA VAL A 27 -6.94 -10.22 -2.40
C VAL A 27 -5.79 -9.66 -3.22
N ALA A 28 -5.39 -8.43 -2.93
CA ALA A 28 -4.34 -7.71 -3.64
C ALA A 28 -3.20 -7.35 -2.69
N GLN A 29 -1.97 -7.55 -3.15
CA GLN A 29 -0.77 -7.03 -2.52
C GLN A 29 -0.24 -5.86 -3.34
N ILE A 30 -0.08 -4.70 -2.71
CA ILE A 30 0.41 -3.48 -3.31
C ILE A 30 1.69 -3.08 -2.59
N ARG A 31 2.77 -2.89 -3.34
CA ARG A 31 3.98 -2.27 -2.83
C ARG A 31 3.85 -0.76 -2.98
N ARG A 32 4.13 -0.06 -1.90
CA ARG A 32 4.47 1.36 -1.94
C ARG A 32 5.98 1.46 -1.76
N GLN A 33 6.66 2.04 -2.74
CA GLN A 33 8.08 2.33 -2.69
C GLN A 33 8.26 3.85 -2.58
N ALA A 34 9.02 4.31 -1.59
CA ALA A 34 9.40 5.71 -1.52
C ALA A 34 10.23 6.10 -2.76
N SER A 35 10.00 7.31 -3.25
CA SER A 35 10.72 7.82 -4.41
C SER A 35 11.15 9.27 -4.20
N LEU A 36 12.25 9.64 -4.83
CA LEU A 36 12.69 11.02 -4.98
C LEU A 36 11.75 11.78 -5.93
N ALA A 37 11.92 13.10 -6.01
CA ALA A 37 11.10 13.97 -6.87
C ALA A 37 11.25 13.66 -8.38
N ASP A 38 12.37 13.08 -8.78
CA ASP A 38 12.64 12.65 -10.16
C ASP A 38 12.13 11.23 -10.47
N GLY A 39 11.53 10.55 -9.48
CA GLY A 39 10.97 9.21 -9.59
C GLY A 39 11.95 8.06 -9.31
N ALA A 40 13.22 8.35 -9.03
CA ALA A 40 14.17 7.34 -8.56
C ALA A 40 13.78 6.82 -7.17
N ASP A 41 14.23 5.62 -6.81
CA ASP A 41 13.93 5.03 -5.49
C ASP A 41 14.65 5.80 -4.37
N ASP A 42 13.92 6.07 -3.29
CA ASP A 42 14.47 6.67 -2.07
C ASP A 42 14.65 5.57 -1.01
N PRO A 43 15.90 5.15 -0.72
CA PRO A 43 16.16 4.07 0.24
C PRO A 43 15.93 4.48 1.70
N GLU A 44 15.88 5.79 2.01
CA GLU A 44 15.63 6.28 3.37
C GLU A 44 14.14 6.58 3.60
N GLY A 45 13.36 6.69 2.51
CA GLY A 45 11.94 6.98 2.54
C GLY A 45 11.08 5.79 2.98
N PHE A 46 9.88 6.11 3.48
CA PHE A 46 8.94 5.10 3.95
C PHE A 46 8.39 4.24 2.81
N SER A 47 8.66 2.93 2.88
CA SER A 47 8.14 1.92 1.97
C SER A 47 7.35 0.86 2.74
N GLU A 48 6.36 0.25 2.11
CA GLU A 48 5.48 -0.75 2.73
C GLU A 48 4.97 -1.77 1.73
N MET A 49 4.64 -2.95 2.22
CA MET A 49 3.78 -3.91 1.54
C MET A 49 2.40 -3.86 2.17
N THR A 50 1.39 -3.65 1.34
CA THR A 50 0.00 -3.61 1.79
C THR A 50 -0.77 -4.79 1.24
N MET A 51 -1.56 -5.45 2.07
CA MET A 51 -2.55 -6.43 1.64
C MET A 51 -3.96 -5.84 1.81
N TYR A 52 -4.74 -5.86 0.74
CA TYR A 52 -6.14 -5.45 0.74
C TYR A 52 -7.05 -6.59 0.32
N VAL A 53 -8.14 -6.76 1.06
CA VAL A 53 -9.25 -7.66 0.69
C VAL A 53 -10.39 -6.79 0.19
N LEU A 54 -10.72 -6.95 -1.08
CA LEU A 54 -11.85 -6.30 -1.73
C LEU A 54 -13.01 -7.29 -1.83
N VAL A 55 -14.20 -6.86 -1.45
CA VAL A 55 -15.44 -7.64 -1.58
C VAL A 55 -16.43 -6.85 -2.41
N LYS A 56 -17.05 -7.50 -3.40
CA LYS A 56 -18.12 -6.93 -4.21
C LYS A 56 -19.46 -7.16 -3.50
N HIS A 57 -20.21 -6.10 -3.27
CA HIS A 57 -21.57 -6.13 -2.74
C HIS A 57 -22.40 -5.06 -3.46
N ASP A 58 -23.57 -5.43 -3.97
CA ASP A 58 -24.45 -4.59 -4.77
C ASP A 58 -23.72 -3.87 -5.93
N ASP A 59 -23.02 -4.66 -6.75
CA ASP A 59 -22.21 -4.21 -7.87
C ASP A 59 -21.07 -3.22 -7.57
N ARG A 60 -20.76 -3.01 -6.28
CA ARG A 60 -19.69 -2.12 -5.83
C ARG A 60 -18.62 -2.90 -5.08
N TRP A 61 -17.36 -2.59 -5.38
CA TRP A 61 -16.22 -3.11 -4.63
C TRP A 61 -15.95 -2.26 -3.39
N TRP A 62 -15.76 -2.94 -2.26
CA TRP A 62 -15.47 -2.35 -0.97
C TRP A 62 -14.18 -2.92 -0.40
N LEU A 63 -13.41 -2.09 0.30
CA LEU A 63 -12.28 -2.57 1.10
C LEU A 63 -12.81 -3.18 2.39
N ALA A 64 -12.82 -4.51 2.45
CA ALA A 64 -13.31 -5.25 3.61
C ALA A 64 -12.24 -5.39 4.71
N ALA A 65 -10.96 -5.47 4.32
CA ALA A 65 -9.84 -5.51 5.25
C ALA A 65 -8.58 -4.93 4.61
N GLY A 66 -7.71 -4.36 5.44
CA GLY A 66 -6.40 -3.88 5.04
C GLY A 66 -5.36 -4.14 6.12
N GLN A 67 -4.17 -4.55 5.68
CA GLN A 67 -2.99 -4.62 6.52
C GLN A 67 -1.81 -3.99 5.80
N ASN A 68 -1.22 -2.98 6.44
CA ASN A 68 -0.06 -2.25 5.96
C ASN A 68 1.15 -2.68 6.78
N THR A 69 2.20 -3.14 6.12
CA THR A 69 3.43 -3.60 6.77
C THR A 69 4.60 -2.78 6.25
N PRO A 70 5.24 -1.94 7.10
CA PRO A 70 6.47 -1.25 6.73
C PRO A 70 7.54 -2.23 6.28
N VAL A 71 8.27 -1.87 5.23
CA VAL A 71 9.46 -2.58 4.78
C VAL A 71 10.65 -1.92 5.45
N SER A 72 11.49 -2.73 6.10
CA SER A 72 12.74 -2.30 6.70
C SER A 72 13.77 -3.40 6.56
N ASP A 73 15.01 -3.00 6.30
CA ASP A 73 16.16 -3.90 6.28
C ASP A 73 16.72 -4.18 7.70
N VAL A 74 16.09 -3.59 8.73
CA VAL A 74 16.42 -3.84 10.13
C VAL A 74 15.52 -4.94 10.67
N LEU A 75 16.13 -6.04 11.11
CA LEU A 75 15.38 -7.08 11.82
C LEU A 75 14.88 -6.54 13.17
N PRO A 76 13.68 -6.96 13.63
CA PRO A 76 13.22 -6.62 14.97
C PRO A 76 14.25 -7.02 16.03
N GLY A 77 14.54 -6.13 16.99
CA GLY A 77 15.40 -6.43 18.12
C GLY A 77 14.88 -7.64 18.91
N ARG A 78 15.79 -8.49 19.38
CA ARG A 78 15.49 -9.64 20.23
C ARG A 78 15.05 -9.21 21.63
#